data_AF-A0A355QCQ6-F1
#
_entry.id   AF-A0A355QCQ6-F1
#
_cell.length_a   1.000
_cell.length_b   1.000
_cell.length_c   1.000
_cell.angle_alpha   90.00
_cell.angle_beta   90.00
_cell.angle_gamma   90.00
#
_symmetry.space_group_name_H-M   'P 1'
#
loop_
_entity.id
_entity.type
_entity.pdbx_description
1 polymer ?
#
loop_
_entity_poly.entity_id
_entity_poly.type
_entity_poly.pdbx_seq_one_letter_code
_entity_poly.pdbx_strand_id
1 'polypeptide(L)' 'SARLITSVHKAREITNAGPLDPVAFWPHADTIGGSRWPGHRGGPQNLR' A
#
# COMPACT_ATOMS: atom_id res chain seq x y z
N SER A 1 -16.00 4.99 12.44
CA SER A 1 -15.20 6.21 12.74
C SER A 1 -13.88 6.12 12.00
N ALA A 2 -13.31 7.24 11.56
CA ALA A 2 -11.97 7.29 10.93
C ALA A 2 -11.00 8.04 11.86
N ARG A 3 -9.72 7.64 11.87
CA ARG A 3 -8.66 8.23 12.70
C ARG A 3 -7.40 8.37 11.86
N LEU A 4 -6.71 9.50 11.99
CA LEU A 4 -5.39 9.70 11.42
C LEU A 4 -4.37 8.88 12.22
N ILE A 5 -3.60 8.04 11.54
CA ILE A 5 -2.50 7.27 12.13
C ILE A 5 -1.19 7.76 11.55
N THR A 6 -0.28 8.18 12.42
CA THR A 6 1.08 8.63 12.07
C THR A 6 2.08 7.64 12.65
N SER A 7 2.14 6.43 12.08
CA SER A 7 3.11 5.44 12.53
C SER A 7 4.52 5.84 12.11
N VAL A 8 5.46 5.85 13.05
CA VAL A 8 6.87 6.12 12.78
C VAL A 8 7.61 4.78 12.74
N HIS A 9 8.40 4.54 11.69
CA HIS A 9 9.18 3.33 11.57
C HIS A 9 10.21 3.28 12.72
N LYS A 10 10.17 2.22 13.53
CA LYS A 10 11.05 2.04 14.69
C LYS A 10 12.51 1.77 14.29
N ALA A 11 12.73 1.17 13.13
CA ALA A 11 14.04 0.92 12.56
C ALA A 11 14.36 1.94 11.46
N ARG A 12 15.59 2.47 11.47
CA ARG A 12 16.13 3.37 10.43
C ARG A 12 17.17 2.69 9.54
N GLU A 13 17.46 1.42 9.81
CA GLU A 13 18.35 0.60 9.00
C GLU A 13 17.52 -0.02 7.87
N ILE A 14 17.78 0.42 6.65
CA ILE A 14 17.22 -0.16 5.44
C ILE A 14 18.31 -1.05 4.86
N THR A 15 18.18 -2.36 5.03
CA THR A 15 19.10 -3.34 4.45
C THR A 15 18.57 -3.78 3.09
N ASN A 16 19.45 -3.85 2.09
CA ASN A 16 19.10 -4.37 0.78
C ASN A 16 19.10 -5.90 0.84
N ALA A 17 17.92 -6.52 0.72
CA ALA A 17 17.77 -7.98 0.71
C ALA A 17 18.21 -8.62 -0.63
N GLY A 18 18.69 -7.82 -1.58
CA GLY A 18 19.06 -8.25 -2.92
C GLY A 18 17.95 -8.00 -3.94
N PRO A 19 18.16 -8.39 -5.20
CA PRO A 19 17.17 -8.22 -6.26
C PRO A 19 15.88 -8.96 -5.97
N LEU A 20 14.75 -8.31 -6.22
CA LEU A 20 13.42 -8.92 -6.14
C LEU A 20 13.19 -9.82 -7.36
N ASP A 21 12.69 -11.04 -7.15
CA ASP A 21 12.23 -11.90 -8.25
C ASP A 21 10.92 -11.33 -8.83
N PRO A 22 10.92 -10.87 -10.09
CA PRO A 22 9.75 -10.23 -10.66
C PRO A 22 8.58 -11.21 -10.89
N VAL A 23 8.85 -12.48 -11.18
CA VAL A 23 7.81 -13.49 -11.45
C VAL A 23 7.17 -13.93 -10.14
N ALA A 24 7.99 -14.24 -9.13
CA ALA A 24 7.49 -14.63 -7.81
C ALA A 24 6.75 -13.48 -7.11
N PHE A 25 7.14 -12.22 -7.36
CA PHE A 25 6.50 -11.07 -6.75
C PHE A 25 5.17 -10.66 -7.42
N TRP A 26 4.98 -10.98 -8.71
CA TRP A 26 3.84 -10.52 -9.50
C TRP A 26 2.46 -10.78 -8.87
N PRO A 27 2.16 -11.96 -8.29
CA PRO A 27 0.86 -12.22 -7.64
C PRO A 27 0.56 -11.30 -6.44
N HIS A 28 1.60 -10.68 -5.87
CA HIS A 28 1.49 -9.80 -4.70
C HIS A 28 1.51 -8.31 -5.06
N ALA A 29 1.77 -7.96 -6.32
CA ALA A 29 1.87 -6.57 -6.75
C ALA A 29 0.58 -5.78 -6.44
N ASP A 30 -0.58 -6.40 -6.62
CA ASP A 30 -1.88 -5.78 -6.39
C ASP A 30 -2.33 -5.81 -4.91
N THR A 31 -1.59 -6.52 -4.04
CA THR A 31 -1.90 -6.60 -2.59
C THR A 31 -1.72 -5.24 -1.90
N ILE A 32 -0.90 -4.35 -2.49
CA ILE A 32 -0.64 -2.99 -2.00
C ILE A 32 -1.41 -1.94 -2.84
N GLY A 33 -2.44 -2.34 -3.58
CA GLY A 33 -3.23 -1.44 -4.44
C GLY A 33 -4.66 -1.12 -3.95
N GLY A 34 -5.05 -1.67 -2.80
CA GLY A 34 -6.46 -1.67 -2.37
C GLY A 34 -6.85 -0.51 -1.47
N SER A 35 -6.75 0.74 -1.91
CA SER A 35 -7.57 1.77 -1.29
C SER A 35 -9.03 1.48 -1.66
N ARG A 36 -9.76 0.75 -0.81
CA ARG A 36 -11.16 0.31 -1.08
C ARG A 36 -12.18 1.44 -0.94
N TRP A 37 -11.80 2.64 -1.35
CA TRP A 37 -12.76 3.72 -1.36
C TRP A 37 -13.81 3.45 -2.45
N PRO A 38 -15.10 3.74 -2.17
CA PRO A 38 -16.19 3.40 -3.08
C PRO A 38 -16.21 4.19 -4.40
N GLY A 39 -15.21 5.05 -4.67
CA GLY A 39 -15.07 5.80 -5.91
C GLY A 39 -14.21 5.08 -6.96
N HIS A 40 -14.02 5.75 -8.10
CA HIS A 40 -13.38 5.18 -9.28
C HIS A 40 -11.90 4.82 -9.02
N ARG A 41 -11.47 3.62 -9.46
CA ARG A 41 -10.11 3.08 -9.28
C ARG A 41 -9.61 3.11 -7.84
N GLY A 42 -10.51 2.95 -6.86
CA GLY A 42 -10.15 2.98 -5.44
C GLY A 42 -9.98 4.38 -4.86
N GLY A 43 -10.41 5.43 -5.58
CA GLY A 43 -10.49 6.79 -5.07
C GLY A 43 -11.77 7.04 -4.23
N PRO A 44 -11.86 8.16 -3.50
CA PRO A 44 -13.05 8.52 -2.72
C PRO A 44 -14.30 8.66 -3.61
N GLN A 45 -15.46 8.24 -3.09
CA GLN A 45 -16.75 8.46 -3.77
C GLN A 45 -17.08 9.95 -3.76
N ASN A 46 -17.45 10.50 -4.92
CA ASN A 46 -17.85 11.89 -5.03
C ASN A 46 -19.09 12.13 -4.15
N LEU A 47 -18.95 12.97 -3.13
CA LEU A 47 -20.04 13.46 -2.29
C LEU A 47 -20.61 14.74 -2.91
N ARG A 48 -21.28 14.60 -4.06
CA ARG A 48 -22.08 15.66 -4.68
C ARG A 48 -23.33 15.07 -5.30
#